data_AF-A0A938XIP5-F1
#
_entry.id   AF-A0A938XIP5-F1
#
_cell.length_a   1.000
_cell.length_b   1.000
_cell.length_c   1.000
_cell.angle_alpha   90.00
_cell.angle_beta   90.00
_cell.angle_gamma   90.00
#
_symmetry.space_group_name_H-M   'P 1'
#
loop_
_entity.id
_entity.type
_entity.pdbx_description
1 polymer ?
#
loop_
_entity_poly.entity_id
_entity_poly.type
_entity_poly.pdbx_seq_one_letter_code
_entity_poly.pdbx_strand_id
1 'polypeptide(L)'
;MAFRYFYGKEADQYSFIRIPKLLLTGKDFSSLSIMAKMLYGLLLDRMGMASKNKWLDRENRVYVIYPIAEIQQDMCISRKKAMEILSELEEKGLVEKQIRGSGLPNLLYIKQFTAA
;
A
#
# COMPACT_ATOMS: atom_id res chain seq x y z
N MET A 1 35.91 -20.12 1.78
CA MET A 1 34.78 -19.62 0.97
C MET A 1 34.73 -18.10 1.14
N ALA A 2 34.87 -17.34 0.05
CA ALA A 2 34.81 -15.88 0.12
C ALA A 2 33.36 -15.44 -0.12
N PHE A 3 32.69 -14.97 0.93
CA PHE A 3 31.36 -14.38 0.82
C PHE A 3 31.49 -12.93 0.31
N ARG A 4 30.64 -12.54 -0.64
CA ARG A 4 30.58 -11.16 -1.18
C ARG A 4 29.60 -10.31 -0.38
N TYR A 5 29.91 -9.03 -0.24
CA TYR A 5 29.01 -8.05 0.34
C TYR A 5 27.96 -7.60 -0.69
N PHE A 6 26.78 -7.22 -0.21
CA PHE A 6 25.79 -6.54 -1.03
C PHE A 6 26.18 -5.06 -1.19
N TYR A 7 26.22 -4.57 -2.42
CA TYR A 7 26.46 -3.17 -2.75
C TYR A 7 25.18 -2.51 -3.25
N GLY A 8 24.69 -1.50 -2.53
CA GLY A 8 23.61 -0.57 -2.92
C GLY A 8 22.43 -1.23 -3.66
N LYS A 9 22.48 -1.21 -5.00
CA LYS A 9 21.47 -1.80 -5.91
C LYS A 9 21.22 -3.29 -5.68
N GLU A 10 22.17 -4.03 -5.14
CA GLU A 10 22.03 -5.44 -4.82
C GLU A 10 21.22 -5.67 -3.54
N ALA A 11 21.20 -4.71 -2.62
CA ALA A 11 20.35 -4.79 -1.43
C ALA A 11 18.86 -4.57 -1.77
N ASP A 12 18.58 -3.69 -2.73
CA ASP A 12 17.21 -3.42 -3.21
C ASP A 12 16.60 -4.63 -3.95
N GLN A 13 17.43 -5.49 -4.56
CA GLN A 13 16.96 -6.73 -5.22
C GLN A 13 16.33 -7.73 -4.25
N TYR A 14 16.61 -7.60 -2.96
CA TYR A 14 16.02 -8.42 -1.89
C TYR A 14 15.05 -7.61 -1.03
N SER A 15 14.58 -6.45 -1.49
CA SER A 15 13.46 -5.78 -0.83
C SER A 15 12.17 -6.55 -1.09
N PHE A 16 11.41 -6.82 -0.02
CA PHE A 16 10.19 -7.63 -0.10
C PHE A 16 8.97 -6.81 0.25
N ILE A 17 7.95 -6.88 -0.59
CA ILE A 17 6.60 -6.46 -0.22
C ILE A 17 5.96 -7.58 0.59
N ARG A 18 5.52 -7.27 1.80
CA ARG A 18 4.86 -8.23 2.69
C ARG A 18 3.36 -8.14 2.51
N ILE A 19 2.75 -9.27 2.21
CA ILE A 19 1.30 -9.39 2.12
C ILE A 19 0.82 -10.23 3.30
N PRO A 20 -0.07 -9.69 4.16
CA PRO A 20 -0.66 -10.47 5.23
C PRO A 20 -1.34 -11.73 4.72
N LYS A 21 -0.97 -12.89 5.27
CA LYS A 21 -1.53 -14.19 4.88
C LYS A 21 -3.06 -14.21 4.96
N LEU A 22 -3.64 -13.50 5.94
CA LEU A 22 -5.07 -13.42 6.12
C LEU A 22 -5.80 -12.81 4.92
N LEU A 23 -5.19 -11.87 4.17
CA LEU A 23 -5.78 -11.36 2.93
C LEU A 23 -5.89 -12.46 1.87
N LEU A 24 -4.98 -13.43 1.87
CA LEU A 24 -4.97 -14.53 0.92
C LEU A 24 -5.89 -15.68 1.34
N THR A 25 -5.91 -16.03 2.63
CA THR A 25 -6.60 -17.22 3.14
C THR A 25 -7.94 -16.95 3.82
N GLY A 26 -8.17 -15.71 4.27
CA GLY A 26 -9.37 -15.33 4.99
C GLY A 26 -10.60 -15.23 4.08
N LYS A 27 -11.71 -15.85 4.50
CA LYS A 27 -12.98 -15.80 3.76
C LYS A 27 -13.50 -14.39 3.58
N ASP A 28 -13.28 -13.52 4.57
CA ASP A 28 -13.71 -12.12 4.50
C ASP A 28 -13.04 -11.39 3.33
N PHE A 29 -11.83 -11.78 2.92
CA PHE A 29 -11.06 -11.14 1.85
C PHE A 29 -11.15 -11.91 0.52
N SER A 30 -12.04 -12.89 0.42
CA SER A 30 -12.25 -13.68 -0.80
C SER A 30 -12.75 -12.85 -1.98
N SER A 31 -13.50 -11.77 -1.71
CA SER A 31 -14.03 -10.87 -2.73
C SER A 31 -12.98 -9.94 -3.34
N LEU A 32 -11.83 -9.75 -2.68
CA LEU A 32 -10.77 -8.89 -3.19
C LEU A 32 -10.02 -9.59 -4.32
N SER A 33 -9.74 -8.86 -5.41
CA SER A 33 -8.85 -9.35 -6.45
C SER A 33 -7.43 -9.56 -5.91
N ILE A 34 -6.67 -10.45 -6.55
CA ILE A 34 -5.27 -10.65 -6.19
C ILE A 34 -4.47 -9.34 -6.30
N MET A 35 -4.76 -8.51 -7.31
CA MET A 35 -4.11 -7.21 -7.49
C MET A 35 -4.46 -6.24 -6.36
N ALA A 36 -5.70 -6.21 -5.87
CA ALA A 36 -6.04 -5.40 -4.70
C ALA A 36 -5.26 -5.85 -3.46
N LYS A 37 -5.08 -7.16 -3.25
CA LYS A 37 -4.25 -7.71 -2.16
C LYS A 37 -2.77 -7.32 -2.31
N MET A 38 -2.23 -7.31 -3.52
CA MET A 38 -0.88 -6.82 -3.81
C MET A 38 -0.75 -5.32 -3.49
N LEU A 39 -1.72 -4.51 -3.91
CA LEU A 39 -1.74 -3.07 -3.65
C LEU A 39 -1.79 -2.79 -2.14
N TYR A 40 -2.56 -3.56 -1.38
CA TYR A 40 -2.56 -3.42 0.08
C TYR A 40 -1.17 -3.70 0.68
N GLY A 41 -0.43 -4.69 0.18
CA GLY A 41 0.95 -4.94 0.56
C GLY A 41 1.88 -3.76 0.28
N LEU A 42 1.78 -3.16 -0.91
CA LEU A 42 2.53 -1.95 -1.28
C LEU A 42 2.20 -0.76 -0.36
N LEU A 43 0.92 -0.57 -0.04
CA LEU A 43 0.46 0.47 0.87
C LEU A 43 1.01 0.28 2.29
N LEU A 44 1.09 -0.96 2.79
CA LEU A 44 1.72 -1.27 4.08
C LEU A 44 3.22 -0.95 4.10
N ASP A 45 3.94 -1.27 3.02
CA ASP A 45 5.36 -0.93 2.90
C ASP A 45 5.58 0.59 2.93
N ARG A 46 4.80 1.32 2.13
CA ARG A 46 4.78 2.79 2.13
C ARG A 46 4.39 3.37 3.49
N MET A 47 3.44 2.77 4.19
CA MET A 47 3.07 3.18 5.55
C MET A 47 4.24 3.03 6.53
N GLY A 48 5.03 1.96 6.39
CA GLY A 48 6.25 1.76 7.18
C GLY A 48 7.27 2.89 6.98
N MET A 49 7.41 3.41 5.76
CA MET A 49 8.22 4.60 5.47
C MET A 49 7.59 5.89 6.00
N ALA A 50 6.29 6.07 5.79
CA ALA A 50 5.54 7.25 6.23
C ALA A 50 5.57 7.42 7.77
N SER A 51 5.48 6.31 8.52
CA SER A 51 5.62 6.30 9.97
C SER A 51 6.99 6.80 10.43
N LYS A 52 8.08 6.36 9.76
CA LYS A 52 9.45 6.84 10.04
C LYS A 52 9.60 8.33 9.72
N ASN A 53 8.91 8.81 8.70
CA ASN A 53 8.90 10.21 8.27
C ASN A 53 7.89 11.08 9.03
N LYS A 54 7.21 10.55 10.05
CA LYS A 54 6.19 11.25 10.87
C LYS A 54 5.04 11.85 10.04
N TRP A 55 4.60 11.15 9.00
CA TRP A 55 3.39 11.51 8.24
C TRP A 55 2.16 11.10 9.03
N LEU A 56 1.80 11.96 9.97
CA LEU A 56 0.74 11.76 10.96
C LEU A 56 -0.25 12.91 10.86
N ASP A 57 -1.54 12.60 10.97
CA ASP A 57 -2.56 13.62 11.13
C ASP A 57 -2.66 14.10 12.60
N ARG A 58 -3.65 14.95 12.88
CA ARG A 58 -3.88 15.51 14.23
C ARG A 58 -4.30 14.46 15.27
N GLU A 59 -4.82 13.32 14.82
CA GLU A 59 -5.24 12.20 15.66
C GLU A 59 -4.15 11.13 15.76
N ASN A 60 -2.92 11.42 15.31
CA ASN A 60 -1.79 10.50 15.28
C ASN A 60 -2.03 9.27 14.38
N ARG A 61 -2.89 9.41 13.35
CA ARG A 61 -3.10 8.38 12.33
C ARG A 61 -2.08 8.55 11.21
N VAL A 62 -1.42 7.45 10.84
CA VAL A 62 -0.47 7.43 9.73
C VAL A 62 -1.25 7.52 8.41
N TYR A 63 -0.79 8.39 7.51
CA TYR A 63 -1.28 8.44 6.14
C TYR A 63 -0.13 8.28 5.15
N VAL A 64 -0.46 7.84 3.94
CA VAL A 64 0.46 7.85 2.80
C VAL A 64 -0.10 8.70 1.67
N ILE A 65 0.80 9.26 0.88
CA ILE A 65 0.47 9.83 -0.42
C ILE A 65 0.94 8.80 -1.45
N TYR A 66 0.00 8.25 -2.20
CA TYR A 66 0.29 7.30 -3.26
C TYR A 66 -0.56 7.62 -4.49
N PRO A 67 -0.10 8.53 -5.36
CA PRO A 67 -0.83 8.95 -6.54
C PRO A 67 -1.10 7.77 -7.47
N ILE A 68 -2.22 7.81 -8.20
CA ILE A 68 -2.58 6.77 -9.17
C ILE A 68 -1.45 6.53 -10.19
N ALA A 69 -0.74 7.57 -10.61
CA ALA A 69 0.38 7.44 -11.53
C ALA A 69 1.53 6.59 -10.98
N GLU A 70 1.83 6.69 -9.68
CA GLU A 70 2.85 5.85 -9.04
C GLU A 70 2.34 4.40 -8.91
N ILE A 71 1.06 4.19 -8.56
CA ILE A 71 0.47 2.84 -8.52
C ILE A 71 0.57 2.17 -9.90
N GLN A 72 0.31 2.91 -10.98
CA GLN A 72 0.45 2.40 -12.34
C GLN A 72 1.88 1.96 -12.66
N GLN A 73 2.87 2.75 -12.24
CA GLN A 73 4.28 2.45 -12.47
C GLN A 73 4.73 1.24 -11.65
N ASP A 74 4.43 1.23 -10.35
CA ASP A 74 4.87 0.17 -9.43
C ASP A 74 4.23 -1.18 -9.73
N MET A 75 2.98 -1.19 -10.21
CA MET A 75 2.24 -2.42 -10.51
C MET A 75 2.20 -2.74 -12.02
N CYS A 76 2.75 -1.88 -12.88
CA CYS A 76 2.69 -2.01 -14.34
C CYS A 76 1.26 -2.18 -14.89
N ILE A 77 0.31 -1.37 -14.41
CA ILE A 77 -1.11 -1.46 -14.77
C ILE A 77 -1.65 -0.17 -15.39
N SER A 78 -2.79 -0.28 -16.10
CA SER A 78 -3.49 0.88 -16.63
C SER A 78 -4.08 1.75 -15.52
N ARG A 79 -4.26 3.04 -15.81
CA ARG A 79 -4.91 3.99 -14.88
C ARG A 79 -6.27 3.50 -14.43
N LYS A 80 -7.07 2.99 -15.37
CA LYS A 80 -8.39 2.42 -15.09
C LYS A 80 -8.27 1.29 -14.07
N LYS A 81 -7.34 0.36 -14.28
CA LYS A 81 -7.15 -0.77 -13.36
C LYS A 81 -6.66 -0.32 -11.99
N ALA A 82 -5.74 0.65 -11.92
CA ALA A 82 -5.26 1.22 -10.66
C ALA A 82 -6.39 1.87 -9.84
N MET A 83 -7.31 2.58 -10.51
CA MET A 83 -8.50 3.14 -9.85
C MET A 83 -9.45 2.05 -9.37
N GLU A 84 -9.71 1.02 -10.19
CA GLU A 84 -10.57 -0.11 -9.80
C GLU A 84 -10.05 -0.84 -8.57
N ILE A 85 -8.77 -1.22 -8.53
CA ILE A 85 -8.20 -1.96 -7.39
C ILE A 85 -8.14 -1.12 -6.11
N LEU A 86 -7.98 0.21 -6.24
CA LEU A 86 -8.03 1.11 -5.09
C LEU A 86 -9.47 1.22 -4.57
N SER A 87 -10.46 1.32 -5.47
CA SER A 87 -11.87 1.27 -5.10
C SER A 87 -12.24 -0.04 -4.43
N GLU A 88 -11.74 -1.20 -4.89
CA GLU A 88 -11.97 -2.49 -4.22
C GLU A 88 -11.51 -2.47 -2.74
N LEU A 89 -10.37 -1.83 -2.46
CA LEU A 89 -9.86 -1.69 -1.10
C LEU A 89 -10.65 -0.68 -0.26
N GLU A 90 -11.12 0.40 -0.86
CA GLU A 90 -12.00 1.39 -0.22
C GLU A 90 -13.36 0.76 0.14
N GLU A 91 -13.99 0.05 -0.80
CA GLU A 91 -15.25 -0.66 -0.60
C GLU A 91 -15.14 -1.74 0.47
N LYS A 92 -13.99 -2.42 0.56
CA LYS A 92 -13.74 -3.39 1.62
C LYS A 92 -13.46 -2.76 2.99
N GLY A 93 -13.26 -1.44 3.05
CA GLY A 93 -12.93 -0.72 4.27
C GLY A 93 -11.48 -0.88 4.72
N LEU A 94 -10.59 -1.37 3.84
CA LEU A 94 -9.16 -1.53 4.13
C LEU A 94 -8.37 -0.24 3.90
N VAL A 95 -8.89 0.67 3.08
CA VAL A 95 -8.29 1.96 2.76
C VAL A 95 -9.36 3.04 2.87
N GLU A 96 -8.99 4.20 3.40
CA GLU A 96 -9.82 5.39 3.36
C GLU A 96 -9.07 6.51 2.64
N LYS A 97 -9.74 7.12 1.67
CA LYS A 97 -9.19 8.22 0.88
C LYS A 97 -9.76 9.55 1.35
N GLN A 98 -8.90 10.45 1.82
CA GLN A 98 -9.27 11.81 2.18
C GLN A 98 -8.82 12.81 1.11
N ILE A 99 -9.79 13.53 0.56
CA ILE A 99 -9.58 14.56 -0.47
C ILE A 99 -9.28 15.88 0.23
N ARG A 100 -8.17 16.54 -0.17
CA ARG A 100 -7.69 17.79 0.47
C ARG A 100 -8.02 19.07 -0.29
N GLY A 101 -8.68 18.96 -1.45
CA GLY A 101 -9.01 20.07 -2.33
C GLY A 101 -8.29 20.01 -3.68
N SER A 102 -8.54 20.99 -4.54
CA SER A 102 -7.99 21.04 -5.90
C SER A 102 -6.46 21.15 -5.89
N GLY A 103 -5.78 20.28 -6.63
CA GLY A 103 -4.32 20.30 -6.83
C GLY A 103 -3.48 19.65 -5.73
N LEU A 104 -4.07 19.27 -4.59
CA LEU A 104 -3.36 18.53 -3.55
C LEU A 104 -3.54 17.02 -3.73
N PRO A 105 -2.49 16.21 -3.47
CA PRO A 105 -2.62 14.77 -3.50
C PRO A 105 -3.54 14.29 -2.38
N ASN A 106 -4.32 13.25 -2.68
CA ASN A 106 -5.18 12.60 -1.70
C ASN A 106 -4.33 11.91 -0.62
N LEU A 107 -4.83 11.92 0.61
CA LEU A 107 -4.25 11.10 1.69
C LEU A 107 -4.94 9.75 1.69
N LEU A 108 -4.15 8.69 1.81
CA LEU A 108 -4.64 7.34 1.99
C LEU A 108 -4.32 6.89 3.41
N TYR A 109 -5.37 6.54 4.15
CA TYR A 109 -5.27 5.91 5.46
C TYR A 109 -5.44 4.40 5.30
N ILE A 110 -4.43 3.64 5.70
CA ILE A 110 -4.49 2.17 5.67
C ILE A 110 -5.09 1.70 6.98
N LYS A 111 -6.16 0.90 6.91
CA LYS A 111 -6.83 0.34 8.08
C LYS A 111 -6.34 -1.08 8.34
N GLN A 112 -6.14 -1.41 9.61
CA GLN A 112 -5.90 -2.78 10.04
C GLN A 112 -7.19 -3.59 9.93
N PHE A 113 -7.08 -4.85 9.49
CA PHE A 113 -8.21 -5.77 9.40
C PHE A 113 -8.43 -6.58 10.67
N THR A 114 -7.44 -6.64 11.58
CA THR A 114 -7.61 -7.14 12.95
C THR A 114 -7.99 -5.96 13.82
N ALA A 115 -9.26 -5.60 13.84
CA ALA A 115 -9.78 -4.87 14.99
C ALA A 115 -9.89 -5.88 16.14
N ALA A 116 -9.27 -5.55 17.27
CA ALA A 116 -9.47 -6.22 18.54
C ALA A 116 -10.95 -6.17 18.97
#